data_AF-A0A927FSF5-F1
#
_entry.id   AF-A0A927FSF5-F1
#
_cell.length_a   1.000
_cell.length_b   1.000
_cell.length_c   1.000
_cell.angle_alpha   90.00
_cell.angle_beta   90.00
_cell.angle_gamma   90.00
#
_symmetry.space_group_name_H-M   'P 1'
#
loop_
_entity.id
_entity.type
_entity.pdbx_description
1 polymer ?
#
loop_
_entity_poly.entity_id
_entity_poly.type
_entity_poly.pdbx_seq_one_letter_code
_entity_poly.pdbx_strand_id
1 'polypeptide(L)'
;MLDADAARLPSGPAHAGATSGRRRRSLRQSAEALVLVHPSVRRLTDDRVPDDLADDLMIAAEDFTAIKVALGRREVYLVCVCNAAWRGHGRHAFLELKALAATMGHTIVLVPESFIRREPRLTNAMMIAGAEGAEIGLTDRMKLLAHLIDNGGSAPLLDLAVMVRGEEPISAIMALVVEGGLYVDLDKPILPATEVHLVQPL
;
A
#
# COMPACT_ATOMS: atom_id res chain seq x y z
N MET A 1 20.99 -41.09 33.45
CA MET A 1 19.91 -41.30 32.46
C MET A 1 18.60 -41.10 33.21
N LEU A 2 18.12 -39.86 33.24
CA LEU A 2 16.82 -39.49 33.82
C LEU A 2 16.30 -38.34 32.96
N ASP A 3 15.15 -38.61 32.33
CA ASP A 3 14.44 -37.78 31.37
C ASP A 3 14.02 -36.43 31.97
N ALA A 4 14.30 -35.36 31.22
CA ALA A 4 13.73 -34.04 31.43
C ALA A 4 12.61 -33.83 30.39
N ASP A 5 11.43 -34.37 30.69
CA ASP A 5 10.21 -34.13 29.92
C ASP A 5 9.57 -32.82 30.42
N ALA A 6 10.04 -31.70 29.88
CA ALA A 6 9.49 -30.38 30.15
C ALA A 6 8.23 -30.16 29.33
N ALA A 7 7.08 -30.42 29.96
CA ALA A 7 5.75 -30.11 29.47
C ALA A 7 5.65 -28.64 29.02
N ARG A 8 5.57 -28.41 27.70
CA ARG A 8 5.15 -27.12 27.14
C ARG A 8 3.66 -26.94 27.41
N LEU A 9 3.33 -26.02 28.30
CA LEU A 9 1.96 -25.56 28.51
C LEU A 9 1.37 -24.99 27.19
N PRO A 10 0.11 -25.28 26.86
CA PRO A 10 -0.55 -24.69 25.69
C PRO A 10 -0.74 -23.19 25.90
N SER A 11 -0.37 -22.41 24.88
CA SER A 11 -0.52 -20.95 24.85
C SER A 11 -2.01 -20.59 24.85
N GLY A 12 -2.45 -19.84 25.86
CA GLY A 12 -3.84 -19.42 26.00
C GLY A 12 -4.35 -18.45 24.91
N PRO A 13 -5.67 -18.26 24.81
CA PRO A 13 -6.35 -17.50 23.74
C PRO A 13 -5.95 -16.00 23.66
N ALA A 14 -5.42 -15.43 24.73
CA ALA A 14 -4.99 -14.02 24.76
C ALA A 14 -3.81 -13.71 23.80
N HIS A 15 -2.93 -14.67 23.54
CA HIS A 15 -1.81 -14.47 22.59
C HIS A 15 -2.24 -14.60 21.11
N ALA A 16 -3.30 -15.36 20.83
CA ALA A 16 -3.84 -15.50 19.47
C ALA A 16 -4.52 -14.21 18.98
N GLY A 17 -5.24 -13.50 19.85
CA GLY A 17 -5.89 -12.23 19.51
C GLY A 17 -4.89 -11.09 19.23
N ALA A 18 -3.84 -10.97 20.05
CA ALA A 18 -2.83 -9.92 19.91
C ALA A 18 -1.99 -10.06 18.62
N THR A 19 -1.67 -11.30 18.22
CA THR A 19 -0.92 -11.59 17.00
C THR A 19 -1.75 -11.36 15.75
N SER A 20 -3.03 -11.72 15.77
CA SER A 20 -3.97 -11.51 14.67
C SER A 20 -4.24 -10.03 14.40
N GLY A 21 -4.46 -9.23 15.45
CA GLY A 21 -4.60 -7.77 15.30
C GLY A 21 -3.34 -7.08 14.75
N ARG A 22 -2.15 -7.56 15.10
CA ARG A 22 -0.88 -7.05 14.55
C ARG A 22 -0.76 -7.36 13.06
N ARG A 23 -1.17 -8.55 12.63
CA ARG A 23 -1.13 -8.95 11.21
C ARG A 23 -2.06 -8.09 10.37
N ARG A 24 -3.31 -7.90 10.80
CA ARG A 24 -4.29 -7.03 10.11
C ARG A 24 -3.75 -5.61 9.93
N ARG A 25 -3.21 -5.02 11.00
CA ARG A 25 -2.60 -3.68 10.95
C ARG A 25 -1.42 -3.62 9.98
N SER A 26 -0.54 -4.62 10.01
CA SER A 26 0.60 -4.69 9.08
C SER A 26 0.14 -4.77 7.62
N LEU A 27 -0.85 -5.62 7.31
CA LEU A 27 -1.37 -5.75 5.95
C LEU A 27 -2.01 -4.44 5.48
N ARG A 28 -2.78 -3.80 6.36
CA ARG A 28 -3.42 -2.51 6.08
C ARG A 28 -2.39 -1.44 5.78
N GLN A 29 -1.37 -1.30 6.64
CA GLN A 29 -0.28 -0.35 6.43
C GLN A 29 0.42 -0.57 5.08
N SER A 30 0.71 -1.83 4.73
CA SER A 30 1.32 -2.16 3.43
C SER A 30 0.43 -1.78 2.25
N ALA A 31 -0.88 -2.03 2.35
CA ALA A 31 -1.82 -1.68 1.29
C ALA A 31 -2.04 -0.16 1.19
N GLU A 32 -2.10 0.55 2.32
CA GLU A 32 -2.20 2.01 2.36
C GLU A 32 -0.96 2.67 1.75
N ALA A 33 0.24 2.15 2.02
CA ALA A 33 1.47 2.64 1.38
C ALA A 33 1.42 2.48 -0.15
N LEU A 34 0.97 1.33 -0.66
CA LEU A 34 0.80 1.11 -2.11
C LEU A 34 -0.25 2.02 -2.73
N VAL A 35 -1.34 2.31 -2.02
CA VAL A 35 -2.38 3.23 -2.46
C VAL A 35 -1.86 4.66 -2.51
N LEU A 36 -1.14 5.10 -1.48
CA LEU A 36 -0.62 6.46 -1.34
C LEU A 36 0.32 6.82 -2.50
N VAL A 37 1.16 5.89 -2.93
CA VAL A 37 2.19 6.14 -3.95
C VAL A 37 1.71 5.91 -5.38
N HIS A 38 0.46 5.46 -5.57
CA HIS A 38 -0.04 5.13 -6.89
C HIS A 38 -0.72 6.35 -7.55
N PRO A 39 -0.23 6.86 -8.69
CA PRO A 39 -0.64 8.16 -9.24
C PRO A 39 -2.13 8.24 -9.63
N SER A 40 -2.74 7.11 -10.00
CA SER A 40 -4.15 7.07 -10.42
C SER A 40 -5.15 6.64 -9.32
N VAL A 41 -4.67 6.39 -8.10
CA VAL A 41 -5.52 5.90 -7.01
C VAL A 41 -5.52 6.91 -5.89
N ARG A 42 -6.71 7.33 -5.47
CA ARG A 42 -6.87 8.26 -4.33
C ARG A 42 -7.59 7.55 -3.20
N ARG A 43 -7.01 7.59 -1.99
CA ARG A 43 -7.67 7.08 -0.79
C ARG A 43 -8.94 7.91 -0.49
N LEU A 44 -10.03 7.24 -0.17
CA LEU A 44 -11.27 7.85 0.30
C LEU A 44 -11.42 7.64 1.81
N THR A 45 -12.38 8.34 2.42
CA THR A 45 -12.77 8.07 3.80
C THR A 45 -13.34 6.66 3.88
N ASP A 46 -12.89 5.88 4.86
CA ASP A 46 -13.39 4.52 5.04
C ASP A 46 -14.81 4.54 5.59
N ASP A 47 -15.59 3.54 5.19
CA ASP A 47 -16.86 3.18 5.78
C ASP A 47 -16.85 1.69 6.13
N ARG A 48 -17.92 1.24 6.78
CA ARG A 48 -18.00 -0.13 7.32
C ARG A 48 -18.61 -1.14 6.37
N VAL A 49 -18.93 -0.77 5.13
CA VAL A 49 -19.69 -1.65 4.21
C VAL A 49 -19.02 -3.02 4.03
N PRO A 50 -17.70 -3.14 3.76
CA PRO A 50 -17.09 -4.45 3.61
C PRO A 50 -17.00 -5.24 4.91
N ASP A 51 -16.86 -4.57 6.05
CA ASP A 51 -16.82 -5.21 7.37
C ASP A 51 -18.21 -5.75 7.76
N ASP A 52 -19.27 -4.97 7.56
CA ASP A 52 -20.64 -5.38 7.90
C ASP A 52 -21.11 -6.56 7.02
N LEU A 53 -20.77 -6.57 5.73
CA LEU A 53 -21.05 -7.70 4.84
C LEU A 53 -20.19 -8.93 5.15
N ALA A 54 -18.98 -8.73 5.68
CA ALA A 54 -18.12 -9.83 6.11
C ALA A 54 -18.66 -10.50 7.38
N ASP A 55 -19.20 -9.70 8.31
CA ASP A 55 -19.86 -10.19 9.53
C ASP A 55 -21.06 -11.09 9.17
N ASP A 56 -21.89 -10.69 8.19
CA ASP A 56 -23.02 -11.49 7.69
C ASP A 56 -22.59 -12.85 7.11
N LEU A 57 -21.40 -12.91 6.52
CA LEU A 57 -20.81 -14.13 5.95
C LEU A 57 -19.90 -14.89 6.92
N MET A 58 -19.85 -14.47 8.19
CA MET A 58 -18.99 -15.04 9.23
C MET A 58 -17.49 -15.04 8.84
N ILE A 59 -17.06 -14.05 8.06
CA ILE A 59 -15.65 -13.86 7.72
C ILE A 59 -14.97 -13.17 8.89
N ALA A 60 -13.91 -13.77 9.41
CA ALA A 60 -13.20 -13.22 10.56
C ALA A 60 -12.53 -11.88 10.21
N ALA A 61 -12.63 -10.89 11.09
CA ALA A 61 -12.08 -9.56 10.86
C ALA A 61 -10.54 -9.56 10.70
N GLU A 62 -9.85 -10.56 11.23
CA GLU A 62 -8.41 -10.78 11.07
C GLU A 62 -8.00 -11.32 9.69
N ASP A 63 -8.95 -11.86 8.92
CA ASP A 63 -8.67 -12.48 7.63
C ASP A 63 -8.55 -11.47 6.50
N PHE A 64 -8.93 -10.21 6.72
CA PHE A 64 -8.81 -9.17 5.72
C PHE A 64 -8.72 -7.75 6.30
N THR A 65 -8.43 -6.81 5.41
CA THR A 65 -8.65 -5.38 5.64
C THR A 65 -9.21 -4.76 4.38
N ALA A 66 -10.06 -3.75 4.52
CA ALA A 66 -10.63 -3.02 3.41
C ALA A 66 -10.11 -1.57 3.39
N ILE A 67 -9.87 -1.06 2.19
CA ILE A 67 -9.51 0.35 1.94
C ILE A 67 -10.44 0.85 0.84
N LYS A 68 -11.12 1.97 1.09
CA LYS A 68 -11.93 2.61 0.05
C LYS A 68 -11.05 3.54 -0.79
N VAL A 69 -11.12 3.40 -2.11
CA VAL A 69 -10.32 4.19 -3.06
C VAL A 69 -11.16 4.70 -4.23
N ALA A 70 -10.73 5.81 -4.80
CA ALA A 70 -11.16 6.26 -6.11
C ALA A 70 -10.12 5.85 -7.16
N LEU A 71 -10.57 5.15 -8.20
CA LEU A 71 -9.80 4.84 -9.40
C LEU A 71 -10.43 5.59 -10.57
N GLY A 72 -9.86 6.75 -10.91
CA GLY A 72 -10.49 7.71 -11.81
C GLY A 72 -11.85 8.19 -11.27
N ARG A 73 -12.93 7.91 -11.99
CA ARG A 73 -14.31 8.29 -11.59
C ARG A 73 -15.06 7.21 -10.80
N ARG A 74 -14.42 6.08 -10.50
CA ARG A 74 -15.08 4.94 -9.83
C ARG A 74 -14.62 4.83 -8.40
N GLU A 75 -15.56 4.61 -7.49
CA GLU A 75 -15.27 4.21 -6.11
C GLU A 75 -15.21 2.68 -6.02
N VAL A 76 -14.16 2.19 -5.37
CA VAL A 76 -13.88 0.76 -5.25
C VAL A 76 -13.37 0.46 -3.85
N TYR A 77 -13.76 -0.69 -3.31
CA TYR A 77 -13.17 -1.24 -2.09
C TYR A 77 -12.07 -2.24 -2.46
N LEU A 78 -10.86 -1.97 -2.00
CA LEU A 78 -9.75 -2.93 -2.05
C LEU A 78 -9.85 -3.81 -0.80
N VAL A 79 -10.38 -5.01 -0.96
CA VAL A 79 -10.45 -6.01 0.11
C VAL A 79 -9.18 -6.85 0.05
N CYS A 80 -8.25 -6.52 0.94
CA CYS A 80 -6.93 -7.12 1.05
C CYS A 80 -7.01 -8.37 1.92
N VAL A 81 -6.89 -9.55 1.31
CA VAL A 81 -7.15 -10.85 1.98
C VAL A 81 -5.85 -11.50 2.43
N CYS A 82 -5.79 -11.91 3.69
CA CYS A 82 -4.67 -12.66 4.27
C CYS A 82 -4.43 -13.98 3.52
N ASN A 83 -3.17 -14.38 3.35
CA ASN A 83 -2.80 -15.61 2.63
C ASN A 83 -3.40 -16.88 3.26
N ALA A 84 -3.59 -16.88 4.59
CA ALA A 84 -4.19 -18.02 5.30
C ALA A 84 -5.66 -18.21 4.90
N ALA A 85 -6.42 -17.10 4.90
CA ALA A 85 -7.82 -17.09 4.52
C ALA A 85 -8.01 -17.36 3.01
N TRP A 86 -7.07 -16.90 2.18
CA TRP A 86 -7.12 -17.07 0.72
C TRP A 86 -6.83 -18.51 0.25
N ARG A 87 -5.95 -19.24 0.93
CA ARG A 87 -5.54 -20.61 0.53
C ARG A 87 -6.45 -21.70 1.09
N GLY A 88 -7.23 -21.40 2.13
CA GLY A 88 -8.17 -22.35 2.74
C GLY A 88 -9.55 -22.34 2.07
N HIS A 89 -10.53 -22.83 2.81
CA HIS A 89 -11.95 -22.82 2.41
C HIS A 89 -12.55 -21.39 2.40
N GLY A 90 -11.85 -20.40 2.96
CA GLY A 90 -12.29 -19.01 3.05
C GLY A 90 -12.39 -18.27 1.71
N ARG A 91 -11.73 -18.75 0.65
CA ARG A 91 -11.80 -18.11 -0.68
C ARG A 91 -13.24 -17.97 -1.20
N HIS A 92 -14.09 -18.97 -0.95
CA HIS A 92 -15.49 -18.93 -1.37
C HIS A 92 -16.25 -17.81 -0.68
N ALA A 93 -16.07 -17.64 0.62
CA ALA A 93 -16.71 -16.56 1.39
C ALA A 93 -16.32 -15.17 0.86
N PHE A 94 -15.05 -14.94 0.48
CA PHE A 94 -14.65 -13.66 -0.13
C PHE A 94 -15.22 -13.44 -1.53
N LEU A 95 -15.42 -14.49 -2.32
CA LEU A 95 -16.10 -14.38 -3.62
C LEU A 95 -17.59 -14.06 -3.43
N GLU A 96 -18.22 -14.65 -2.42
CA GLU A 96 -19.59 -14.35 -2.01
C GLU A 96 -19.74 -12.93 -1.49
N LEU A 97 -18.81 -12.45 -0.65
CA LEU A 97 -18.72 -11.06 -0.19
C LEU A 97 -18.71 -10.09 -1.38
N LYS A 98 -17.86 -10.37 -2.38
CA LYS A 98 -17.79 -9.56 -3.60
C LYS A 98 -19.12 -9.60 -4.38
N ALA A 99 -19.75 -10.76 -4.50
CA ALA A 99 -21.01 -10.92 -5.20
C ALA A 99 -22.14 -10.16 -4.49
N LEU A 100 -22.25 -10.30 -3.17
CA LEU A 100 -23.25 -9.62 -2.34
C LEU A 100 -23.09 -8.10 -2.42
N ALA A 101 -21.86 -7.59 -2.27
CA ALA A 101 -21.57 -6.17 -2.40
C ALA A 101 -21.99 -5.62 -3.78
N ALA A 102 -21.79 -6.40 -4.85
CA ALA A 102 -22.20 -6.00 -6.20
C ALA A 102 -23.73 -5.86 -6.33
N THR A 103 -24.51 -6.71 -5.65
CA THR A 103 -26.00 -6.58 -5.62
C THR A 103 -26.45 -5.30 -4.91
N MET A 104 -25.62 -4.75 -4.03
CA MET A 104 -25.87 -3.51 -3.31
C MET A 104 -25.25 -2.27 -4.00
N GLY A 105 -24.69 -2.44 -5.21
CA GLY A 105 -24.10 -1.35 -5.98
C GLY A 105 -22.67 -0.98 -5.59
N HIS A 106 -22.00 -1.77 -4.74
CA HIS A 106 -20.62 -1.56 -4.35
C HIS A 106 -19.66 -2.40 -5.20
N THR A 107 -18.53 -1.81 -5.59
CA THR A 107 -17.48 -2.53 -6.33
C THR A 107 -16.39 -3.00 -5.36
N ILE A 108 -16.25 -4.31 -5.19
CA ILE A 108 -15.15 -4.93 -4.42
C ILE A 108 -14.11 -5.52 -5.38
N VAL A 109 -12.84 -5.18 -5.15
CA VAL A 109 -11.68 -5.85 -5.73
C VAL A 109 -10.97 -6.63 -4.63
N LEU A 110 -10.92 -7.96 -4.79
CA LEU A 110 -10.18 -8.83 -3.89
C LEU A 110 -8.69 -8.78 -4.25
N VAL A 111 -7.86 -8.44 -3.27
CA VAL A 111 -6.41 -8.31 -3.43
C VAL A 111 -5.72 -9.30 -2.51
N PRO A 112 -5.04 -10.34 -3.03
CA PRO A 112 -4.33 -11.28 -2.18
C PRO A 112 -3.14 -10.63 -1.46
N GLU A 113 -2.88 -11.03 -0.21
CA GLU A 113 -1.71 -10.59 0.57
C GLU A 113 -0.39 -10.82 -0.18
N SER A 114 -0.26 -11.91 -0.95
CA SER A 114 0.92 -12.15 -1.80
C SER A 114 1.14 -11.10 -2.88
N PHE A 115 0.07 -10.47 -3.38
CA PHE A 115 0.20 -9.35 -4.31
C PHE A 115 0.72 -8.12 -3.56
N ILE A 116 0.14 -7.80 -2.40
CA ILE A 116 0.55 -6.63 -1.59
C ILE A 116 2.00 -6.74 -1.14
N ARG A 117 2.43 -7.95 -0.73
CA ARG A 117 3.78 -8.22 -0.22
C ARG A 117 4.84 -8.50 -1.29
N ARG A 118 4.57 -8.19 -2.55
CA ARG A 118 5.54 -8.40 -3.61
C ARG A 118 6.69 -7.41 -3.47
N GLU A 119 7.91 -7.93 -3.43
CA GLU A 119 9.14 -7.13 -3.44
C GLU A 119 9.70 -6.98 -4.87
N PRO A 120 10.42 -5.88 -5.18
CA PRO A 120 10.79 -4.76 -4.30
C PRO A 120 9.69 -3.71 -4.09
N ARG A 121 8.53 -3.90 -4.74
CA ARG A 121 7.43 -2.95 -4.80
C ARG A 121 6.95 -2.47 -3.43
N LEU A 122 6.76 -3.38 -2.47
CA LEU A 122 6.32 -2.99 -1.14
C LEU A 122 7.39 -2.17 -0.41
N THR A 123 8.65 -2.59 -0.42
CA THR A 123 9.74 -1.84 0.21
C THR A 123 9.85 -0.43 -0.37
N ASN A 124 9.77 -0.30 -1.70
CA ASN A 124 9.78 1.00 -2.38
C ASN A 124 8.58 1.87 -1.97
N ALA A 125 7.37 1.31 -1.97
CA ALA A 125 6.17 2.04 -1.57
C ALA A 125 6.25 2.52 -0.12
N MET A 126 6.75 1.68 0.80
CA MET A 126 6.95 2.05 2.20
C MET A 126 7.99 3.16 2.36
N MET A 127 9.08 3.12 1.59
CA MET A 127 10.11 4.16 1.57
C MET A 127 9.53 5.51 1.12
N ILE A 128 8.79 5.51 0.01
CA ILE A 128 8.17 6.73 -0.54
C ILE A 128 7.10 7.26 0.41
N ALA A 129 6.25 6.39 0.95
CA ALA A 129 5.24 6.78 1.94
C ALA A 129 5.88 7.37 3.20
N GLY A 130 7.04 6.88 3.62
CA GLY A 130 7.80 7.43 4.74
C GLY A 130 8.34 8.84 4.52
N ALA A 131 8.42 9.31 3.27
CA ALA A 131 8.83 10.66 2.92
C ALA A 131 7.66 11.67 2.90
N GLU A 132 6.45 11.23 3.24
CA GLU A 132 5.29 12.12 3.37
C GLU A 132 5.59 13.27 4.33
N GLY A 133 5.35 14.51 3.87
CA GLY A 133 5.62 15.73 4.64
C GLY A 133 7.04 16.26 4.56
N ALA A 134 7.97 15.59 3.85
CA ALA A 134 9.28 16.19 3.57
C ALA A 134 9.11 17.44 2.68
N GLU A 135 9.74 18.54 3.07
CA GLU A 135 9.60 19.81 2.37
C GLU A 135 10.62 19.95 1.24
N ILE A 136 10.15 20.47 0.10
CA ILE A 136 11.00 20.96 -0.97
C ILE A 136 10.73 22.45 -1.19
N GLY A 137 11.79 23.26 -1.14
CA GLY A 137 11.68 24.69 -1.40
C GLY A 137 11.14 24.95 -2.81
N LEU A 138 10.26 25.97 -2.95
CA LEU A 138 9.61 26.30 -4.22
C LEU A 138 10.61 26.46 -5.38
N THR A 139 11.73 27.14 -5.13
CA THR A 139 12.79 27.35 -6.12
C THR A 139 13.39 26.03 -6.61
N ASP A 140 13.64 25.08 -5.72
CA ASP A 140 14.24 23.79 -6.09
C ASP A 140 13.22 22.89 -6.76
N ARG A 141 11.95 22.91 -6.32
CA ARG A 141 10.82 22.27 -7.01
C ARG A 141 10.69 22.77 -8.45
N MET A 142 10.76 24.09 -8.68
CA MET A 142 10.68 24.66 -10.03
C MET A 142 11.86 24.24 -10.92
N LYS A 143 13.09 24.23 -10.39
CA LYS A 143 14.26 23.77 -11.15
C LYS A 143 14.14 22.30 -11.52
N LEU A 144 13.70 21.46 -10.59
CA LEU A 144 13.50 20.03 -10.82
C LEU A 144 12.49 19.80 -11.94
N LEU A 145 11.33 20.47 -11.89
CA LEU A 145 10.30 20.36 -12.92
C LEU A 145 10.79 20.86 -14.28
N ALA A 146 11.49 21.99 -14.33
CA ALA A 146 12.08 22.50 -15.57
C ALA A 146 13.07 21.50 -16.18
N HIS A 147 13.95 20.93 -15.35
CA HIS A 147 14.91 19.92 -15.80
C HIS A 147 14.22 18.66 -16.35
N LEU A 148 13.15 18.18 -15.69
CA LEU A 148 12.38 17.06 -16.21
C LEU A 148 11.75 17.40 -17.58
N ILE A 149 11.17 18.59 -17.75
CA ILE A 149 10.58 19.01 -19.03
C ILE A 149 11.65 19.05 -20.13
N ASP A 150 12.81 19.66 -19.85
CA ASP A 150 13.91 19.79 -20.80
C ASP A 150 14.51 18.44 -21.21
N ASN A 151 14.38 17.41 -20.37
CA ASN A 151 14.84 16.04 -20.62
C ASN A 151 13.73 15.08 -21.07
N GLY A 152 12.61 15.59 -21.58
CA GLY A 152 11.55 14.75 -22.17
C GLY A 152 10.62 14.09 -21.16
N GLY A 153 10.60 14.58 -19.92
CA GLY A 153 9.68 14.19 -18.87
C GLY A 153 10.23 13.18 -17.86
N SER A 154 11.52 12.80 -17.95
CA SER A 154 12.18 11.97 -16.95
C SER A 154 13.64 12.33 -16.75
N ALA A 155 14.19 11.96 -15.58
CA ALA A 155 15.61 12.06 -15.28
C ALA A 155 16.01 11.07 -14.18
N PRO A 156 17.30 10.70 -14.07
CA PRO A 156 17.81 9.91 -12.96
C PRO A 156 17.59 10.59 -11.61
N LEU A 157 17.22 9.82 -10.58
CA LEU A 157 17.00 10.29 -9.22
C LEU A 157 18.20 11.08 -8.66
N LEU A 158 19.42 10.62 -8.93
CA LEU A 158 20.64 11.30 -8.47
C LEU A 158 20.79 12.69 -9.07
N ASP A 159 20.48 12.85 -10.36
CA ASP A 159 20.59 14.14 -11.05
C ASP A 159 19.62 15.14 -10.43
N LEU A 160 18.39 14.70 -10.12
CA LEU A 160 17.40 15.53 -9.41
C LEU A 160 17.85 15.84 -7.98
N ALA A 161 18.43 14.88 -7.26
CA ALA A 161 18.84 15.05 -5.87
C ALA A 161 19.93 16.13 -5.71
N VAL A 162 20.84 16.26 -6.67
CA VAL A 162 21.88 17.31 -6.68
C VAL A 162 21.29 18.72 -6.81
N MET A 163 20.06 18.84 -7.33
CA MET A 163 19.38 20.12 -7.51
C MET A 163 18.65 20.59 -6.25
N VAL A 164 18.39 19.69 -5.31
CA VAL A 164 17.62 19.96 -4.09
C VAL A 164 18.57 20.29 -2.95
N ARG A 165 18.36 21.44 -2.31
CA ARG A 165 19.11 21.81 -1.10
C ARG A 165 18.43 21.22 0.14
N GLY A 166 19.22 20.64 1.05
CA GLY A 166 18.71 20.12 2.33
C GLY A 166 19.47 18.90 2.79
N GLU A 167 19.10 18.39 3.97
CA GLU A 167 19.71 17.20 4.57
C GLU A 167 19.23 15.90 3.89
N GLU A 168 17.99 15.89 3.38
CA GLU A 168 17.37 14.71 2.78
C GLU A 168 16.76 14.97 1.39
N PRO A 169 17.59 15.22 0.36
CA PRO A 169 17.11 15.56 -0.98
C PRO A 169 16.27 14.43 -1.62
N ILE A 170 16.58 13.17 -1.34
CA ILE A 170 15.80 12.03 -1.84
C ILE A 170 14.40 12.01 -1.20
N SER A 171 14.29 12.18 0.12
CA SER A 171 13.00 12.28 0.82
C SER A 171 12.15 13.41 0.25
N ALA A 172 12.75 14.59 0.02
CA ALA A 172 12.05 15.72 -0.59
C ALA A 172 11.52 15.43 -2.01
N ILE A 173 12.26 14.66 -2.81
CA ILE A 173 11.80 14.21 -4.14
C ILE A 173 10.68 13.18 -4.01
N MET A 174 10.79 12.23 -3.07
CA MET A 174 9.76 11.21 -2.85
C MET A 174 8.45 11.83 -2.31
N ALA A 175 8.52 12.92 -1.55
CA ALA A 175 7.33 13.69 -1.17
C ALA A 175 6.56 14.20 -2.41
N LEU A 176 7.25 14.61 -3.48
CA LEU A 176 6.60 15.00 -4.74
C LEU A 176 5.92 13.82 -5.46
N VAL A 177 6.40 12.59 -5.23
CA VAL A 177 5.72 11.36 -5.70
C VAL A 177 4.43 11.15 -4.92
N VAL A 178 4.46 11.32 -3.58
CA VAL A 178 3.27 11.24 -2.72
C VAL A 178 2.24 12.32 -3.07
N GLU A 179 2.68 13.53 -3.39
CA GLU A 179 1.82 14.62 -3.88
C GLU A 179 1.22 14.36 -5.28
N GLY A 180 1.68 13.31 -5.98
CA GLY A 180 1.20 12.93 -7.31
C GLY A 180 1.76 13.76 -8.46
N GLY A 181 2.81 14.55 -8.23
CA GLY A 181 3.49 15.31 -9.28
C GLY A 181 4.51 14.47 -10.05
N LEU A 182 5.10 13.48 -9.38
CA LEU A 182 6.12 12.58 -9.94
C LEU A 182 5.72 11.12 -9.81
N TYR A 183 6.34 10.26 -10.59
CA TYR A 183 6.15 8.80 -10.57
C TYR A 183 7.50 8.07 -10.68
N VAL A 184 7.60 6.93 -9.99
CA VAL A 184 8.75 6.02 -10.03
C VAL A 184 8.24 4.58 -10.23
N ASP A 185 8.93 3.81 -11.07
CA ASP A 185 8.66 2.38 -11.26
C ASP A 185 8.99 1.59 -9.99
N LEU A 186 7.96 1.15 -9.28
CA LEU A 186 8.10 0.42 -8.03
C LEU A 186 8.50 -1.04 -8.21
N ASP A 187 8.40 -1.60 -9.42
CA ASP A 187 8.70 -3.02 -9.66
C ASP A 187 10.22 -3.29 -9.72
N LYS A 188 11.05 -2.25 -9.65
CA LYS A 188 12.52 -2.32 -9.61
C LYS A 188 13.06 -1.64 -8.35
N PRO A 189 14.20 -2.10 -7.78
CA PRO A 189 14.80 -1.41 -6.64
C PRO A 189 15.08 0.06 -6.95
N ILE A 190 14.79 0.95 -6.00
CA ILE A 190 15.15 2.37 -6.12
C ILE A 190 16.66 2.52 -5.90
N LEU A 191 17.35 3.01 -6.93
CA LEU A 191 18.79 3.22 -7.00
C LEU A 191 19.07 4.65 -7.51
N PRO A 192 20.30 5.16 -7.43
CA PRO A 192 20.64 6.50 -7.93
C PRO A 192 20.30 6.72 -9.41
N ALA A 193 20.37 5.66 -10.23
CA ALA A 193 20.04 5.67 -11.65
C ALA A 193 18.55 5.39 -11.94
N THR A 194 17.70 5.28 -10.92
CA THR A 194 16.26 5.09 -11.11
C THR A 194 15.66 6.33 -11.77
N GLU A 195 14.94 6.13 -12.87
CA GLU A 195 14.22 7.20 -13.55
C GLU A 195 13.04 7.68 -12.71
N VAL A 196 12.97 9.00 -12.56
CA VAL A 196 11.82 9.71 -11.99
C VAL A 196 11.12 10.42 -13.12
N HIS A 197 9.80 10.20 -13.22
CA HIS A 197 8.99 10.70 -14.33
C HIS A 197 8.01 11.78 -13.84
N LEU A 198 7.69 12.74 -14.70
CA LEU A 198 6.50 13.56 -14.52
C LEU A 198 5.25 12.69 -14.67
N VAL A 199 4.26 12.88 -13.79
CA VAL A 199 2.93 12.31 -14.02
C VAL A 199 2.30 13.07 -15.18
N GLN A 200 2.13 12.40 -16.33
CA GLN A 200 1.42 13.00 -17.45
C GLN A 200 -0.06 13.15 -17.09
N PRO A 201 -0.71 14.29 -17.38
CA PRO A 201 -2.15 14.40 -17.25
C PRO A 201 -2.81 13.38 -18.18
N LEU A 202 -3.65 12.51 -17.60
CA LEU A 202 -4.49 11.54 -18.31
C LEU A 202 -5.49 12.21 -19.24
#